data_AF-F4RAI4-F1
#
_entry.id   AF-F4RAI4-F1
#
_cell.length_a   1.000
_cell.length_b   1.000
_cell.length_c   1.000
_cell.angle_alpha   90.00
_cell.angle_beta   90.00
_cell.angle_gamma   90.00
#
_symmetry.space_group_name_H-M   'P 1'
#
loop_
_entity.id
_entity.type
_entity.pdbx_description
1 polymer ?
#
loop_
_entity_poly.entity_id
_entity_poly.type
_entity_poly.pdbx_seq_one_letter_code
_entity_poly.pdbx_strand_id
1 'polypeptide(L)'
;MSPSTLKSNIIELKSLNQLNQIINSTTQLIIIDFHAKWCPPCHAIAPFYEDLSKTHSSLTFTKCDVDECKSISETYKITAMPTFIFIKNKQKVDEVRGANRSGIEATIKRYSNDSSNSHNWGKGNTLGTSTNVKPTSNFQPKLESNLNFLNRFSSHLKLGIGLFLVYLIMIYFQ
;
A
#
# COMPACT_ATOMS: atom_id res chain seq x y z
N MET A 1 9.10 -2.03 37.51
CA MET A 1 10.10 -1.05 37.04
C MET A 1 10.08 -1.06 35.52
N SER A 2 9.33 -0.15 34.90
CA SER A 2 9.25 -0.06 33.43
C SER A 2 10.44 0.78 32.94
N PRO A 3 11.31 0.25 32.08
CA PRO A 3 12.48 0.99 31.62
C PRO A 3 12.03 2.07 30.63
N SER A 4 12.53 3.28 30.89
CA SER A 4 12.51 4.49 30.08
C SER A 4 12.41 4.24 28.56
N THR A 5 11.21 4.41 28.02
CA THR A 5 10.93 4.43 26.58
C THR A 5 11.43 5.76 26.00
N LEU A 6 12.53 5.70 25.25
CA LEU A 6 12.86 6.72 24.26
C LEU A 6 11.60 6.94 23.40
N LYS A 7 11.06 8.16 23.45
CA LYS A 7 9.80 8.52 22.79
C LYS A 7 9.98 8.37 21.27
N SER A 8 9.56 7.22 20.73
CA SER A 8 9.58 6.96 19.29
C SER A 8 8.67 7.96 18.56
N ASN A 9 9.05 8.38 17.34
CA ASN A 9 8.26 9.31 16.53
C ASN A 9 7.14 8.57 15.78
N ILE A 10 6.35 7.79 16.54
CA ILE A 10 5.24 7.00 16.00
C ILE A 10 3.94 7.57 16.53
N ILE A 11 3.05 7.94 15.61
CA ILE A 11 1.72 8.45 15.94
C ILE A 11 0.76 7.26 16.11
N GLU A 12 0.14 7.14 17.28
CA GLU A 12 -0.94 6.18 17.49
C GLU A 12 -2.25 6.71 16.92
N LEU A 13 -2.82 5.97 15.99
CA LEU A 13 -4.11 6.28 15.38
C LEU A 13 -5.23 5.79 16.29
N LYS A 14 -6.19 6.67 16.59
CA LYS A 14 -7.37 6.38 17.41
C LYS A 14 -8.68 6.53 16.65
N SER A 15 -8.66 7.21 15.50
CA SER A 15 -9.87 7.46 14.70
C SER A 15 -9.54 7.69 13.23
N LEU A 16 -10.51 7.41 12.37
CA LEU A 16 -10.42 7.67 10.94
C LEU A 16 -10.25 9.17 10.64
N ASN A 17 -10.88 10.05 11.44
CA ASN A 17 -10.71 11.50 11.30
C ASN A 17 -9.27 11.94 11.55
N GLN A 18 -8.63 11.41 12.60
CA GLN A 18 -7.21 11.67 12.90
C GLN A 18 -6.32 11.22 11.74
N LEU A 19 -6.57 10.03 11.18
CA LEU A 19 -5.84 9.54 10.02
C LEU A 19 -6.00 10.49 8.82
N ASN A 20 -7.23 10.92 8.52
CA ASN A 20 -7.50 11.87 7.44
C ASN A 20 -6.81 13.22 7.65
N GLN A 21 -6.73 13.71 8.88
CA GLN A 21 -6.00 14.94 9.20
C GLN A 21 -4.51 14.79 8.90
N ILE A 22 -3.89 13.67 9.28
CA ILE A 22 -2.48 13.38 9.00
C ILE A 22 -2.24 13.27 7.49
N ILE A 23 -3.10 12.54 6.77
CA ILE A 23 -2.99 12.39 5.30
C ILE A 23 -3.10 13.75 4.60
N ASN A 24 -3.90 14.67 5.14
CA ASN A 24 -4.06 16.00 4.56
C ASN A 24 -2.99 17.01 4.99
N SER A 25 -2.28 16.77 6.10
CA SER A 25 -1.28 17.71 6.63
C SER A 25 0.11 17.54 6.04
N THR A 26 0.40 16.41 5.39
CA THR A 26 1.72 16.13 4.81
C THR A 26 1.65 15.52 3.41
N THR A 27 2.66 15.82 2.59
CA THR A 27 2.91 15.15 1.30
C THR A 27 3.97 14.06 1.41
N GLN A 28 4.59 13.92 2.58
CA GLN A 28 5.59 12.89 2.86
C GLN A 28 4.97 11.49 2.84
N LEU A 29 5.81 10.47 2.73
CA LEU A 29 5.38 9.09 2.85
C LEU A 29 4.89 8.83 4.28
N ILE A 30 3.65 8.36 4.38
CA ILE A 30 3.02 7.91 5.62
C ILE A 30 3.03 6.39 5.61
N ILE A 31 3.40 5.79 6.73
CA ILE A 31 3.44 4.35 6.93
C ILE A 31 2.50 4.03 8.09
N ILE A 32 1.58 3.10 7.87
CA ILE A 32 0.61 2.64 8.89
C ILE A 32 0.90 1.19 9.20
N ASP A 33 1.33 0.91 10.44
CA ASP A 33 1.44 -0.44 10.98
C ASP A 33 0.11 -0.86 11.61
N PHE A 34 -0.60 -1.78 10.96
CA PHE A 34 -1.79 -2.42 11.52
C PHE A 34 -1.36 -3.63 12.35
N HIS A 35 -1.49 -3.50 13.68
CA HIS A 35 -1.04 -4.49 14.65
C HIS A 35 -2.15 -4.90 15.62
N ALA A 36 -1.90 -5.94 16.41
CA ALA A 36 -2.76 -6.34 17.52
C ALA A 36 -1.90 -6.70 18.74
N LYS A 37 -2.39 -6.46 19.95
CA LYS A 37 -1.64 -6.75 21.19
C LYS A 37 -1.37 -8.24 21.40
N TRP A 38 -2.25 -9.09 20.89
CA TRP A 38 -2.16 -10.55 21.00
C TRP A 38 -1.35 -11.20 19.87
N CYS A 39 -0.78 -10.43 18.94
CA CYS A 39 -0.06 -10.92 17.76
C CYS A 39 1.45 -11.04 18.03
N PRO A 40 2.03 -12.26 18.17
CA PRO A 40 3.46 -12.41 18.42
C PRO A 40 4.38 -11.88 17.30
N PRO A 41 4.08 -12.10 16.00
CA PRO A 41 4.86 -11.50 14.91
C PRO A 41 4.90 -9.97 14.94
N CYS A 42 3.85 -9.33 15.47
CA CYS A 42 3.78 -7.88 15.62
C CYS A 42 4.80 -7.39 16.67
N HIS A 43 4.93 -8.09 17.80
CA HIS A 43 5.94 -7.78 18.81
C HIS A 43 7.36 -7.96 18.28
N ALA A 44 7.59 -8.96 17.42
CA ALA A 44 8.91 -9.23 16.85
C ALA A 44 9.39 -8.14 15.85
N ILE A 45 8.47 -7.46 15.18
CA ILE A 45 8.78 -6.41 14.19
C ILE A 45 8.76 -5.00 14.81
N ALA A 46 8.03 -4.79 15.92
CA ALA A 46 7.92 -3.50 16.60
C ALA A 46 9.26 -2.77 16.84
N PRO A 47 10.32 -3.38 17.40
CA PRO A 47 11.58 -2.65 17.64
C PRO A 47 12.24 -2.17 16.33
N PHE A 48 12.13 -2.96 15.27
CA PHE A 48 12.62 -2.58 13.95
C PHE A 48 11.83 -1.39 13.38
N TYR A 49 10.50 -1.41 13.53
CA TYR A 49 9.65 -0.30 13.10
C TYR A 49 9.94 0.99 13.89
N GLU A 50 10.19 0.88 15.20
CA GLU A 50 10.64 1.99 16.04
C GLU A 50 11.99 2.57 15.59
N ASP A 51 12.96 1.74 15.23
CA ASP A 51 14.27 2.20 14.76
C ASP A 51 14.19 2.88 13.38
N LEU A 52 13.30 2.40 12.49
CA LEU A 52 12.99 3.10 11.25
C LEU A 52 12.41 4.50 11.52
N SER A 53 11.51 4.64 12.51
CA SER A 53 10.91 5.94 12.86
C SER A 53 11.93 6.97 13.36
N LYS A 54 13.01 6.49 14.00
CA LYS A 54 14.10 7.34 14.49
C LYS A 54 15.05 7.73 13.35
N THR A 55 15.33 6.80 12.45
CA THR A 55 16.28 6.99 11.35
C THR A 55 15.70 7.83 10.22
N HIS A 56 14.38 7.74 9.99
CA HIS A 56 13.68 8.40 8.89
C HIS A 56 12.73 9.49 9.39
N SER A 57 13.28 10.55 9.99
CA SER A 57 12.51 11.68 10.52
C SER A 57 11.68 12.46 9.47
N SER A 58 11.99 12.29 8.18
CA SER A 58 11.26 12.88 7.06
C SER A 58 10.02 12.09 6.62
N LEU A 59 9.75 10.93 7.24
CA LEU A 59 8.59 10.10 6.97
C LEU A 59 7.67 10.11 8.18
N THR A 60 6.38 9.88 7.96
CA THR A 60 5.39 9.82 9.03
C THR A 60 5.12 8.37 9.38
N PHE A 61 5.54 7.94 10.56
CA PHE A 61 5.27 6.60 11.08
C PHE A 61 4.03 6.63 11.96
N THR A 62 3.11 5.71 11.71
CA THR A 62 1.88 5.57 12.47
C THR A 62 1.62 4.11 12.82
N LYS A 63 0.84 3.88 13.87
CA LYS A 63 0.40 2.55 14.27
C LYS A 63 -1.11 2.57 14.53
N CYS A 64 -1.77 1.47 14.19
CA CYS A 64 -3.20 1.26 14.34
C CYS A 64 -3.42 -0.10 15.01
N ASP A 65 -3.93 -0.09 16.23
CA ASP A 65 -4.41 -1.32 16.86
C ASP A 65 -5.75 -1.71 16.21
N VAL A 66 -5.80 -2.89 15.60
CA VAL A 66 -6.99 -3.36 14.88
C VAL A 66 -8.19 -3.60 15.81
N ASP A 67 -7.95 -3.84 17.10
CA ASP A 67 -9.00 -4.08 18.09
C ASP A 67 -9.61 -2.75 18.59
N GLU A 68 -8.79 -1.70 18.69
CA GLU A 68 -9.21 -0.36 19.13
C GLU A 68 -9.76 0.49 17.97
N CYS A 69 -9.22 0.32 16.76
CA CYS A 69 -9.53 1.13 15.58
C CYS A 69 -10.09 0.30 14.42
N LYS A 70 -11.22 -0.38 14.67
CA LYS A 70 -11.88 -1.25 13.70
C LYS A 70 -12.25 -0.55 12.40
N SER A 71 -12.77 0.68 12.48
CA SER A 71 -13.20 1.46 11.30
C SER A 71 -12.06 1.72 10.30
N ILE A 72 -10.85 1.98 10.80
CA ILE A 72 -9.67 2.15 9.93
C ILE A 72 -9.29 0.80 9.31
N SER A 73 -9.21 -0.24 10.12
CA SER A 73 -8.84 -1.59 9.68
C SER A 73 -9.78 -2.17 8.63
N GLU A 74 -11.08 -1.94 8.79
CA GLU A 74 -12.12 -2.32 7.81
C GLU A 74 -11.99 -1.52 6.51
N THR A 75 -11.75 -0.21 6.60
CA THR A 75 -11.56 0.66 5.42
C THR A 75 -10.39 0.19 4.56
N TYR A 76 -9.28 -0.22 5.19
CA TYR A 76 -8.09 -0.74 4.50
C TYR A 76 -8.14 -2.25 4.25
N LYS A 77 -9.24 -2.93 4.63
CA LYS A 77 -9.47 -4.38 4.45
C LYS A 77 -8.33 -5.23 5.02
N ILE A 78 -7.91 -4.93 6.25
CA ILE A 78 -6.83 -5.65 6.91
C ILE A 78 -7.30 -7.05 7.31
N THR A 79 -6.63 -8.07 6.79
CA THR A 79 -6.98 -9.49 7.04
C THR A 79 -5.89 -10.25 7.78
N ALA A 80 -4.72 -9.65 7.99
CA ALA A 80 -3.58 -10.27 8.66
C ALA A 80 -2.75 -9.19 9.36
N MET A 81 -2.11 -9.55 10.47
CA MET A 81 -1.24 -8.65 11.23
C MET A 81 0.16 -9.29 11.40
N PRO A 82 1.24 -8.48 11.35
CA PRO A 82 1.21 -7.06 11.02
C PRO A 82 0.97 -6.84 9.51
N THR A 83 0.31 -5.74 9.15
CA THR A 83 0.23 -5.27 7.77
C THR A 83 0.62 -3.80 7.71
N PHE A 84 1.53 -3.46 6.81
CA PHE A 84 2.04 -2.11 6.62
C PHE A 84 1.44 -1.51 5.36
N ILE A 85 0.73 -0.39 5.51
CA ILE A 85 0.18 0.37 4.39
C ILE A 85 1.01 1.63 4.17
N PHE A 86 1.36 1.89 2.91
CA PHE A 86 2.14 3.05 2.50
C PHE A 86 1.24 4.03 1.77
N ILE A 87 1.17 5.26 2.27
CA ILE A 87 0.36 6.33 1.70
C ILE A 87 1.27 7.47 1.27
N LYS A 88 1.11 7.93 0.03
CA LYS A 88 1.81 9.09 -0.51
C LYS A 88 0.87 9.88 -1.39
N ASN A 89 0.94 11.21 -1.33
CA ASN A 89 0.04 12.08 -2.09
C ASN A 89 -1.45 11.72 -1.90
N LYS A 90 -1.83 11.40 -0.66
CA LYS A 90 -3.20 11.02 -0.26
C LYS A 90 -3.73 9.72 -0.90
N GLN A 91 -2.86 8.92 -1.51
CA GLN A 91 -3.21 7.64 -2.10
C GLN A 91 -2.38 6.52 -1.49
N LYS A 92 -2.99 5.35 -1.34
CA LYS A 92 -2.25 4.12 -1.02
C LYS A 92 -1.36 3.77 -2.21
N VAL A 93 -0.06 3.71 -1.99
CA VAL A 93 0.93 3.40 -3.02
C VAL A 93 1.45 1.97 -2.94
N ASP A 94 1.45 1.36 -1.76
CA ASP A 94 1.95 0.00 -1.57
C ASP A 94 1.42 -0.65 -0.27
N GLU A 95 1.62 -1.96 -0.12
CA GLU A 95 1.27 -2.76 1.06
C GLU A 95 2.28 -3.88 1.28
N VAL A 96 2.71 -4.07 2.53
CA VAL A 96 3.55 -5.20 2.94
C VAL A 96 2.83 -5.97 4.04
N ARG A 97 2.63 -7.28 3.85
CA ARG A 97 2.02 -8.17 4.85
C ARG A 97 3.06 -8.95 5.62
N GLY A 98 2.79 -9.21 6.89
CA GLY A 98 3.63 -9.96 7.80
C GLY A 98 4.86 -9.18 8.28
N ALA A 99 5.63 -9.80 9.16
CA ALA A 99 6.86 -9.24 9.74
C ALA A 99 8.04 -9.24 8.73
N ASN A 100 7.83 -8.64 7.55
CA ASN A 100 8.77 -8.63 6.45
C ASN A 100 9.63 -7.35 6.44
N ARG A 101 10.79 -7.41 7.14
CA ARG A 101 11.75 -6.28 7.24
C ARG A 101 12.21 -5.78 5.87
N SER A 102 12.68 -6.70 5.02
CA SER A 102 13.22 -6.35 3.70
C SER A 102 12.17 -5.69 2.81
N GLY A 103 10.92 -6.18 2.85
CA GLY A 103 9.80 -5.56 2.12
C GLY A 103 9.55 -4.11 2.57
N ILE A 104 9.53 -3.86 3.87
CA ILE A 104 9.33 -2.51 4.43
C ILE A 104 10.45 -1.57 3.97
N GLU A 105 11.72 -1.97 4.10
CA GLU A 105 12.87 -1.14 3.70
C GLU A 105 12.87 -0.86 2.20
N ALA A 106 12.59 -1.88 1.38
CA ALA A 106 12.54 -1.74 -0.06
C ALA A 106 11.44 -0.77 -0.50
N THR A 107 10.27 -0.83 0.12
CA THR A 107 9.16 0.09 -0.16
C THR A 107 9.48 1.50 0.33
N ILE A 108 10.07 1.67 1.52
CA ILE A 108 10.55 2.98 1.99
C ILE A 108 11.52 3.58 0.97
N LYS A 109 12.56 2.84 0.58
CA LYS A 109 13.56 3.31 -0.39
C LYS A 109 12.95 3.71 -1.74
N ARG A 110 11.91 3.00 -2.16
CA ARG A 110 11.19 3.29 -3.42
C ARG A 110 10.41 4.60 -3.35
N TYR A 111 9.76 4.88 -2.22
CA TYR A 111 8.84 6.00 -2.10
C TYR A 111 9.38 7.19 -1.27
N SER A 112 10.53 7.08 -0.61
CA SER A 112 11.13 8.18 0.16
C SER A 112 11.85 9.23 -0.70
N ASN A 113 12.25 8.87 -1.93
CA ASN A 113 13.20 9.65 -2.74
C ASN A 113 12.59 10.53 -3.85
N ASP A 114 11.25 10.72 -3.93
CA ASP A 114 10.68 11.59 -5.00
C ASP A 114 10.77 13.10 -4.73
N SER A 115 11.47 13.53 -3.69
CA SER A 115 11.87 14.93 -3.57
C SER A 115 13.24 15.09 -4.23
N SER A 116 13.25 15.42 -5.52
CA SER A 116 14.41 15.84 -6.34
C SER A 116 15.40 14.76 -6.85
N ASN A 117 15.09 14.15 -8.00
CA ASN A 117 15.93 14.19 -9.22
C ASN A 117 15.40 13.22 -10.29
N SER A 118 14.50 13.72 -11.14
CA SER A 118 14.48 13.31 -12.55
C SER A 118 15.73 13.93 -13.21
N HIS A 119 16.91 13.36 -12.94
CA HIS A 119 18.12 13.68 -13.68
C HIS A 119 19.13 12.53 -13.63
N ASN A 120 19.37 11.96 -14.81
CA ASN A 120 20.46 11.09 -15.25
C ASN A 120 20.54 9.64 -14.71
N TRP A 121 20.05 8.70 -15.52
CA TRP A 121 20.88 7.53 -15.86
C TRP A 121 20.62 7.04 -17.30
N GLY A 122 21.28 7.73 -18.23
CA GLY A 122 21.62 7.25 -19.56
C GLY A 122 23.03 7.75 -19.91
N LYS A 123 24.01 6.81 -19.96
CA LYS A 123 25.42 6.85 -20.44
C LYS A 123 26.23 5.88 -19.54
N GLY A 124 26.53 4.61 -19.88
CA GLY A 124 27.57 4.12 -20.84
C GLY A 124 28.95 4.00 -20.11
N ASN A 125 29.80 2.94 -20.15
CA ASN A 125 30.32 2.13 -21.27
C ASN A 125 31.07 0.83 -20.78
N THR A 126 30.93 -0.30 -21.52
CA THR A 126 31.89 -1.40 -21.89
C THR A 126 32.79 -2.09 -20.83
N LEU A 127 32.99 -3.42 -20.76
CA LEU A 127 33.42 -4.38 -21.79
C LEU A 127 33.05 -5.86 -21.41
N GLY A 128 32.54 -6.63 -22.39
CA GLY A 128 32.85 -8.05 -22.55
C GLY A 128 31.91 -9.12 -21.98
N THR A 129 30.77 -9.39 -22.63
CA THR A 129 30.37 -10.75 -23.10
C THR A 129 29.02 -10.69 -23.81
N SER A 130 29.02 -11.23 -25.04
CA SER A 130 27.88 -11.25 -25.94
C SER A 130 27.03 -12.49 -25.67
N THR A 131 25.84 -12.34 -25.08
CA THR A 131 24.71 -13.25 -25.31
C THR A 131 23.39 -12.50 -25.14
N ASN A 132 22.52 -12.67 -26.13
CA ASN A 132 21.23 -12.04 -26.33
C ASN A 132 20.25 -12.31 -25.17
N VAL A 133 19.94 -11.27 -24.37
CA VAL A 133 18.71 -11.20 -23.56
C VAL A 133 18.17 -9.78 -23.68
N LYS A 134 16.99 -9.63 -24.27
CA LYS A 134 16.26 -8.37 -24.45
C LYS A 134 15.38 -8.09 -23.23
N PRO A 135 15.62 -7.02 -22.43
CA PRO A 135 14.66 -6.52 -21.46
C PRO A 135 13.93 -5.33 -22.07
N THR A 136 12.70 -5.55 -22.54
CA THR A 136 11.77 -4.48 -22.91
C THR A 136 10.52 -4.61 -22.08
N SER A 137 10.39 -3.79 -21.04
CA SER A 137 9.06 -3.42 -20.53
C SER A 137 9.10 -2.05 -19.88
N ASN A 138 8.71 -1.06 -20.68
CA ASN A 138 8.37 0.30 -20.32
C ASN A 138 7.28 0.32 -19.23
N PHE A 139 7.52 1.05 -18.13
CA PHE A 139 6.47 1.43 -17.19
C PHE A 139 5.95 2.83 -17.57
N GLN A 140 4.83 2.88 -18.28
CA GLN A 140 4.00 4.08 -18.41
C GLN A 140 2.94 4.08 -17.29
N PRO A 141 2.78 5.19 -16.55
CA PRO A 141 1.63 5.36 -15.66
C PRO A 141 0.39 5.54 -16.54
N LYS A 142 -0.51 4.54 -16.56
CA LYS A 142 -1.74 4.57 -17.36
C LYS A 142 -2.95 4.66 -16.44
N LEU A 143 -3.26 5.89 -16.02
CA LEU A 143 -4.56 6.32 -15.52
C LEU A 143 -5.58 6.38 -16.68
N GLU A 144 -5.81 5.29 -17.41
CA GLU A 144 -6.73 5.22 -18.57
C GLU A 144 -7.09 3.74 -18.88
N SER A 145 -7.20 2.86 -17.86
CA SER A 145 -7.42 1.41 -18.06
C SER A 145 -8.83 0.90 -17.70
N ASN A 146 -9.70 1.74 -17.13
CA ASN A 146 -11.06 1.30 -16.75
C ASN A 146 -12.14 1.47 -17.84
N LEU A 147 -11.86 2.19 -18.95
CA LEU A 147 -12.86 2.40 -20.00
C LEU A 147 -12.67 1.53 -21.26
N ASN A 148 -11.47 0.98 -21.48
CA ASN A 148 -11.21 0.08 -22.62
C ASN A 148 -11.36 -1.41 -22.28
N PHE A 149 -11.54 -1.76 -21.00
CA PHE A 149 -11.79 -3.15 -20.58
C PHE A 149 -13.23 -3.60 -20.86
N LEU A 150 -14.19 -2.67 -20.81
CA LEU A 150 -15.60 -2.98 -21.08
C LEU A 150 -15.88 -3.19 -22.57
N ASN A 151 -15.07 -2.62 -23.47
CA ASN A 151 -15.22 -2.80 -24.91
C ASN A 151 -14.61 -4.11 -25.45
N ARG A 152 -14.02 -4.97 -24.59
CA ARG A 152 -13.43 -6.26 -25.02
C ARG A 152 -14.27 -7.49 -24.70
N PHE A 153 -15.39 -7.38 -23.97
CA PHE A 153 -16.31 -8.50 -23.74
C PHE A 153 -17.29 -8.66 -24.91
N SER A 154 -16.72 -9.01 -26.06
CA SER A 154 -17.44 -9.31 -27.30
C SER A 154 -18.02 -10.73 -27.29
N SER A 155 -19.23 -10.84 -27.83
CA SER A 155 -20.02 -12.05 -28.17
C SER A 155 -20.75 -12.80 -27.05
N HIS A 156 -20.06 -13.32 -26.02
CA HIS A 156 -20.72 -14.24 -25.07
C HIS A 156 -21.53 -13.57 -23.95
N LEU A 157 -21.26 -12.30 -23.64
CA LEU A 157 -21.97 -11.55 -22.59
C LEU A 157 -23.35 -11.06 -23.06
N LYS A 158 -23.56 -10.88 -24.37
CA LYS A 158 -24.85 -10.47 -24.95
C LYS A 158 -25.92 -11.56 -24.84
N LEU A 159 -25.54 -12.83 -24.91
CA LEU A 159 -26.48 -13.96 -24.76
C LEU A 159 -26.89 -14.17 -23.29
N GLY A 160 -25.96 -13.95 -22.36
CA GLY A 160 -26.21 -14.11 -20.91
C GLY A 160 -27.12 -13.04 -20.32
N ILE A 161 -26.98 -11.78 -20.76
CA ILE A 161 -27.82 -10.67 -20.27
C ILE A 161 -29.26 -10.81 -20.77
N GLY A 162 -29.47 -11.31 -21.99
CA GLY A 162 -30.81 -11.57 -22.54
C GLY A 162 -31.58 -12.63 -21.76
N LEU A 163 -30.94 -13.77 -21.44
CA LEU A 163 -31.55 -14.85 -20.65
C LEU A 163 -31.89 -14.41 -19.22
N PHE A 164 -31.06 -13.57 -18.60
CA PHE A 164 -31.31 -13.06 -17.25
C PHE A 164 -32.50 -12.10 -17.19
N LEU A 165 -32.68 -11.26 -18.22
CA LEU A 165 -33.84 -10.36 -18.32
C LEU A 165 -35.15 -11.12 -18.58
N VAL A 166 -35.14 -12.15 -19.44
CA VAL A 166 -36.32 -12.99 -19.69
C VAL A 166 -36.73 -13.76 -18.42
N TYR A 167 -35.77 -14.28 -17.66
CA TYR A 167 -36.01 -14.94 -16.38
C TYR A 167 -36.65 -14.00 -15.34
N LEU A 168 -36.15 -12.76 -15.24
CA LEU A 168 -36.73 -11.75 -14.34
C LEU A 168 -38.17 -11.37 -14.73
N ILE A 169 -38.47 -11.26 -16.03
CA ILE A 169 -39.83 -10.96 -16.51
C ILE A 169 -40.78 -12.13 -16.23
N MET A 170 -40.34 -13.38 -16.41
CA MET A 170 -41.16 -14.55 -16.11
C MET A 170 -41.51 -14.69 -14.63
N ILE A 171 -40.60 -14.35 -13.72
CA ILE A 171 -40.87 -14.36 -12.27
C ILE A 171 -41.84 -13.25 -11.87
N TYR A 172 -41.81 -12.11 -12.56
CA TYR A 172 -42.60 -10.94 -12.17
C TYR A 172 -44.10 -11.04 -12.54
N PHE A 173 -44.47 -11.95 -13.45
CA PHE A 173 -45.84 -12.10 -13.96
C PHE A 173 -46.57 -13.36 -13.45
N GLN A 174 -46.09 -13.98 -12.36
CA GLN A 174 -46.71 -15.13 -11.70
C GLN A 174 -47.05 -14.81 -10.24
#